data_AF-A0A955HIH4-F1
#
_entry.id   AF-A0A955HIH4-F1
#
_cell.length_a   1.000
_cell.length_b   1.000
_cell.length_c   1.000
_cell.angle_alpha   90.00
_cell.angle_beta   90.00
_cell.angle_gamma   90.00
#
_symmetry.space_group_name_H-M   'P 1'
#
loop_
_entity.id
_entity.type
_entity.pdbx_description
1 polymer ?
#
loop_
_entity_poly.entity_id
_entity_poly.type
_entity_poly.pdbx_seq_one_letter_code
_entity_poly.pdbx_strand_id
1 'polypeptide(L)'
;MTVQLKGRSPYAGKDQLKADNATCFIGQGSAASSTAQYARDFGDLANKGTYTANDRVFISVEGARRNRVDFDTNEIKKAVDAGATLITDSPYHRNRPYNLVGEGRLAAFLRDCGCTETIHQGYSTWKNGSS
;
A
#
# COMPACT_ATOMS: atom_id res chain seq x y z
N MET A 1 -13.11 -11.97 -2.87
CA MET A 1 -13.81 -10.80 -3.45
C MET A 1 -12.74 -9.94 -4.10
N THR A 2 -12.99 -9.42 -5.30
CA THR A 2 -11.99 -8.66 -6.07
C THR A 2 -12.48 -7.22 -6.23
N VAL A 3 -11.66 -6.24 -5.84
CA VAL A 3 -11.96 -4.81 -5.97
C VAL A 3 -11.48 -4.31 -7.32
N GLN A 4 -12.37 -3.68 -8.10
CA GLN A 4 -12.01 -3.07 -9.39
C GLN A 4 -11.62 -1.60 -9.19
N LEU A 5 -10.36 -1.26 -9.45
CA LEU A 5 -9.83 0.08 -9.25
C LEU A 5 -10.26 1.02 -10.39
N LYS A 6 -10.85 2.15 -10.03
CA LYS A 6 -11.34 3.16 -10.98
C LYS A 6 -10.28 4.25 -11.19
N GLY A 7 -9.15 3.91 -11.80
CA GLY A 7 -8.07 4.87 -12.10
C GLY A 7 -7.65 4.86 -13.57
N ARG A 8 -7.60 6.03 -14.22
CA ARG A 8 -7.11 6.18 -15.62
C ARG A 8 -5.59 6.42 -15.71
N SER A 9 -4.83 5.86 -14.78
CA SER A 9 -3.37 5.99 -14.75
C SER A 9 -2.72 4.98 -15.70
N PRO A 10 -1.59 5.29 -16.35
CA PRO A 10 -0.80 4.28 -17.07
C PRO A 10 -0.31 3.14 -16.16
N TYR A 11 -0.43 3.31 -14.83
CA TYR A 11 -0.10 2.31 -13.83
C TYR A 11 -1.29 1.46 -13.36
N ALA A 12 -2.48 1.67 -13.92
CA ALA A 12 -3.70 0.97 -13.49
C ALA A 12 -3.54 -0.56 -13.50
N GLY A 13 -2.87 -1.14 -14.50
CA GLY A 13 -2.65 -2.59 -14.57
C GLY A 13 -1.82 -3.14 -13.40
N LYS A 14 -0.73 -2.46 -12.99
CA LYS A 14 0.08 -2.91 -11.85
C LYS A 14 -0.66 -2.72 -10.52
N ASP A 15 -1.44 -1.64 -10.40
CA ASP A 15 -2.17 -1.35 -9.18
C ASP A 15 -3.37 -2.29 -9.03
N GLN A 16 -4.02 -2.65 -10.14
CA GLN A 16 -5.06 -3.68 -10.17
C GLN A 16 -4.50 -5.05 -9.77
N LEU A 17 -3.31 -5.43 -10.24
CA LEU A 17 -2.65 -6.69 -9.83
C LEU A 17 -2.47 -6.78 -8.30
N LYS A 18 -2.13 -5.66 -7.63
CA LYS A 18 -2.03 -5.61 -6.17
C LYS A 18 -3.41 -5.73 -5.52
N ALA A 19 -4.42 -5.02 -6.04
CA ALA A 19 -5.78 -5.08 -5.53
C ALA A 19 -6.41 -6.49 -5.68
N ASP A 20 -6.13 -7.18 -6.79
CA ASP A 20 -6.56 -8.56 -7.02
C ASP A 20 -5.98 -9.54 -5.99
N ASN A 21 -4.83 -9.18 -5.41
CA ASN A 21 -4.14 -9.94 -4.39
C ASN A 21 -4.43 -9.45 -2.97
N ALA A 22 -5.30 -8.46 -2.78
CA ALA A 22 -5.57 -7.83 -1.49
C ALA A 22 -6.95 -8.19 -0.94
N THR A 23 -7.06 -8.23 0.38
CA THR A 23 -8.33 -8.33 1.11
C THR A 23 -8.81 -6.96 1.60
N CYS A 24 -7.88 -6.01 1.78
CA CYS A 24 -8.16 -4.68 2.28
C CYS A 24 -7.08 -3.68 1.84
N PHE A 25 -7.31 -2.41 2.14
CA PHE A 25 -6.47 -1.31 1.65
C PHE A 25 -6.07 -0.36 2.77
N ILE A 26 -4.85 0.18 2.69
CA ILE A 26 -4.41 1.34 3.48
C ILE A 26 -3.91 2.41 2.52
N GLY A 27 -4.43 3.60 2.67
CA GLY A 27 -3.99 4.74 1.89
C GLY A 27 -4.79 5.98 2.18
N GLN A 28 -4.07 7.08 2.40
CA GLN A 28 -4.60 8.42 2.47
C GLN A 28 -3.86 9.23 1.42
N GLY A 29 -4.60 9.86 0.52
CA GLY A 29 -4.01 10.68 -0.54
C GLY A 29 -4.84 11.93 -0.76
N SER A 30 -4.27 12.90 -1.46
CA SER A 30 -5.01 14.10 -1.85
C SER A 30 -6.24 13.74 -2.69
N ALA A 31 -7.27 14.60 -2.75
CA ALA A 31 -8.52 14.29 -3.45
C ALA A 31 -8.33 13.91 -4.94
N ALA A 32 -7.27 14.41 -5.58
CA ALA A 32 -6.92 14.11 -6.98
C ALA A 32 -5.94 12.92 -7.13
N SER A 33 -5.59 12.25 -6.05
CA SER A 33 -4.68 11.11 -6.04
C SER A 33 -5.38 9.82 -6.44
N SER A 34 -4.63 8.91 -7.06
CA SER A 34 -5.08 7.53 -7.26
C SER A 34 -5.32 6.84 -5.93
N THR A 35 -4.48 7.10 -4.92
CA THR A 35 -4.62 6.58 -3.55
C THR A 35 -5.99 6.90 -2.94
N ALA A 36 -6.47 8.14 -3.06
CA ALA A 36 -7.79 8.54 -2.58
C ALA A 36 -8.92 7.84 -3.35
N GLN A 37 -8.75 7.60 -4.65
CA GLN A 37 -9.72 6.85 -5.43
C GLN A 37 -9.73 5.37 -5.02
N TYR A 38 -8.57 4.76 -4.81
CA TYR A 38 -8.47 3.37 -4.36
C TYR A 38 -9.09 3.16 -2.98
N ALA A 39 -8.92 4.12 -2.07
CA ALA A 39 -9.63 4.10 -0.78
C ALA A 39 -11.16 4.06 -0.96
N ARG A 40 -11.71 4.83 -1.92
CA ARG A 40 -13.15 4.79 -2.24
C ARG A 40 -13.56 3.46 -2.87
N ASP A 41 -12.71 2.89 -3.73
CA ASP A 41 -12.99 1.61 -4.41
C ASP A 41 -13.03 0.44 -3.42
N PHE A 42 -12.19 0.45 -2.39
CA PHE A 42 -12.21 -0.54 -1.31
C PHE A 42 -13.32 -0.31 -0.27
N GLY A 43 -13.91 0.90 -0.20
CA GLY A 43 -15.01 1.21 0.72
C GLY A 43 -14.65 0.93 2.17
N ASP A 44 -15.49 0.17 2.88
CA ASP A 44 -15.29 -0.18 4.30
C ASP A 44 -14.05 -1.06 4.55
N LEU A 45 -13.44 -1.61 3.50
CA LEU A 45 -12.18 -2.36 3.57
C LEU A 45 -10.95 -1.44 3.50
N ALA A 46 -11.13 -0.13 3.28
CA ALA A 46 -10.06 0.85 3.33
C ALA A 46 -9.90 1.42 4.74
N ASN A 47 -8.66 1.47 5.26
CA ASN A 47 -8.32 2.08 6.55
C ASN A 47 -9.26 1.62 7.70
N LYS A 48 -9.51 0.31 7.77
CA LYS A 48 -10.56 -0.31 8.59
C LYS A 48 -10.24 -0.40 10.09
N GLY A 49 -9.09 0.09 10.53
CA GLY A 49 -8.68 0.21 11.93
C GLY A 49 -8.29 -1.09 12.62
N THR A 50 -8.71 -2.25 12.13
CA THR A 50 -8.41 -3.57 12.70
C THR A 50 -8.03 -4.57 11.62
N TYR A 51 -7.00 -5.37 11.90
CA TYR A 51 -6.39 -6.29 10.93
C TYR A 51 -6.17 -7.66 11.56
N THR A 52 -5.98 -8.66 10.71
CA THR A 52 -5.69 -10.03 11.11
C THR A 52 -4.51 -10.58 10.31
N ALA A 53 -3.90 -11.68 10.76
CA ALA A 53 -2.81 -12.34 10.04
C ALA A 53 -3.24 -12.89 8.66
N ASN A 54 -4.54 -13.06 8.44
CA ASN A 54 -5.10 -13.50 7.17
C ASN A 54 -5.28 -12.34 6.17
N ASP A 55 -5.15 -11.09 6.62
CA ASP A 55 -5.29 -9.95 5.74
C ASP A 55 -4.10 -9.81 4.79
N ARG A 56 -4.43 -9.45 3.56
CA ARG A 56 -3.47 -9.06 2.52
C ARG A 56 -3.75 -7.60 2.21
N VAL A 57 -2.91 -6.71 2.74
CA VAL A 57 -3.19 -5.27 2.78
C VAL A 57 -2.48 -4.58 1.63
N PHE A 58 -3.21 -4.10 0.64
CA PHE A 58 -2.64 -3.22 -0.37
C PHE A 58 -2.41 -1.83 0.22
N ILE A 59 -1.15 -1.42 0.33
CA ILE A 59 -0.77 -0.07 0.77
C ILE A 59 -0.40 0.76 -0.46
N SER A 60 -1.01 1.93 -0.58
CA SER A 60 -0.64 2.92 -1.60
C SER A 60 -0.35 4.27 -0.96
N VAL A 61 0.75 4.88 -1.38
CA VAL A 61 1.17 6.21 -0.93
C VAL A 61 1.28 7.15 -2.12
N GLU A 62 0.83 8.38 -1.93
CA GLU A 62 0.95 9.40 -2.94
C GLU A 62 2.42 9.83 -3.12
N GLY A 63 2.87 9.92 -4.38
CA GLY A 63 4.21 10.40 -4.73
C GLY A 63 4.40 11.91 -4.52
N ALA A 64 5.43 12.47 -5.15
CA ALA A 64 5.80 13.88 -5.05
C ALA A 64 4.76 14.83 -5.70
N ARG A 65 3.66 15.13 -4.99
CA ARG A 65 2.69 16.17 -5.35
C ARG A 65 2.71 17.34 -4.38
N ARG A 66 2.31 18.52 -4.90
CA ARG A 66 1.96 19.66 -4.06
C ARG A 66 0.75 19.27 -3.21
N ASN A 67 0.84 19.50 -1.90
CA ASN A 67 -0.18 19.10 -0.90
C ASN A 67 -0.40 17.58 -0.79
N ARG A 68 0.65 16.77 -1.01
CA ARG A 68 0.57 15.33 -0.72
C ARG A 68 0.17 15.10 0.74
N VAL A 69 -0.62 14.06 0.96
CA VAL A 69 -0.94 13.57 2.30
C VAL A 69 0.10 12.50 2.65
N ASP A 70 0.72 12.59 3.83
CA ASP A 70 1.66 11.55 4.27
C ASP A 70 0.89 10.28 4.66
N PHE A 71 1.54 9.13 4.59
CA PHE A 71 0.89 7.88 4.96
C PHE A 71 0.67 7.77 6.48
N ASP A 72 -0.42 7.12 6.86
CA ASP A 72 -0.75 6.90 8.27
C ASP A 72 0.08 5.74 8.84
N THR A 73 1.17 6.09 9.53
CA THR A 73 2.06 5.12 10.18
C THR A 73 1.36 4.30 11.26
N ASN A 74 0.39 4.88 11.97
CA ASN A 74 -0.34 4.17 13.02
C ASN A 74 -1.22 3.08 12.40
N GLU A 75 -1.94 3.41 11.33
CA GLU A 75 -2.79 2.44 10.64
C GLU A 75 -1.99 1.28 10.04
N ILE A 76 -0.85 1.59 9.40
CA ILE A 76 0.06 0.57 8.88
C ILE A 76 0.62 -0.30 10.01
N LYS A 77 1.00 0.30 11.14
CA LYS A 77 1.52 -0.45 12.29
C LYS A 77 0.49 -1.44 12.83
N LYS A 78 -0.81 -1.10 12.85
CA LYS A 78 -1.86 -2.07 13.24
C LYS A 78 -1.88 -3.30 12.33
N ALA A 79 -1.67 -3.13 11.03
CA ALA A 79 -1.57 -4.24 10.09
C ALA A 79 -0.29 -5.06 10.29
N VAL A 80 0.85 -4.39 10.54
CA VAL A 80 2.12 -5.06 10.89
C VAL A 80 1.96 -5.90 12.17
N ASP A 81 1.44 -5.29 13.23
CA ASP A 81 1.27 -5.92 14.55
C ASP A 81 0.29 -7.10 14.49
N ALA A 82 -0.71 -7.04 13.61
CA ALA A 82 -1.63 -8.14 13.36
C ALA A 82 -1.02 -9.31 12.57
N GLY A 83 0.23 -9.20 12.08
CA GLY A 83 0.90 -10.22 11.27
C GLY A 83 0.37 -10.31 9.84
N ALA A 84 -0.30 -9.26 9.35
CA ALA A 84 -0.86 -9.23 8.00
C ALA A 84 0.25 -9.26 6.93
N THR A 85 -0.11 -9.69 5.72
CA THR A 85 0.78 -9.58 4.56
C THR A 85 0.58 -8.22 3.89
N LEU A 86 1.61 -7.39 3.83
CA LEU A 86 1.49 -6.05 3.24
C LEU A 86 1.94 -6.09 1.78
N ILE A 87 1.20 -5.45 0.88
CA ILE A 87 1.46 -5.41 -0.56
C ILE A 87 1.76 -3.97 -0.97
N THR A 88 2.95 -3.72 -1.53
CA THR A 88 3.40 -2.38 -1.94
C THR A 88 3.91 -2.37 -3.39
N ASP A 89 4.29 -1.20 -3.90
CA ASP A 89 5.03 -1.13 -5.16
C ASP A 89 6.37 -1.88 -5.07
N SER A 90 6.78 -2.46 -6.19
CA SER A 90 8.08 -3.12 -6.32
C SER A 90 9.25 -2.12 -6.26
N PRO A 91 10.49 -2.57 -5.97
CA PRO A 91 11.67 -1.70 -6.00
C PRO A 91 11.79 -0.88 -7.29
N TYR A 92 11.49 -1.49 -8.44
CA TYR A 92 11.52 -0.82 -9.74
C TYR A 92 10.53 0.36 -9.85
N HIS A 93 9.35 0.25 -9.25
CA HIS A 93 8.33 1.31 -9.29
C HIS A 93 8.53 2.37 -8.19
N ARG A 94 8.92 1.96 -6.98
CA ARG A 94 9.10 2.90 -5.86
C ARG A 94 10.39 3.73 -5.94
N ASN A 95 11.45 3.21 -6.57
CA ASN A 95 12.74 3.90 -6.68
C ASN A 95 12.76 4.96 -7.81
N ARG A 96 11.64 5.16 -8.50
CA ARG A 96 11.51 6.25 -9.48
C ARG A 96 11.54 7.60 -8.75
N PRO A 97 12.18 8.65 -9.31
CA PRO A 97 12.37 9.94 -8.62
C PRO A 97 11.09 10.51 -7.97
N TYR A 98 9.96 10.36 -8.65
CA TYR A 98 8.66 10.83 -8.18
C TYR A 98 8.10 10.06 -6.97
N ASN A 99 8.42 8.77 -6.83
CA ASN A 99 7.86 7.89 -5.80
C ASN A 99 8.79 7.68 -4.59
N LEU A 100 10.06 8.11 -4.67
CA LEU A 100 11.02 8.00 -3.58
C LEU A 100 10.52 8.67 -2.28
N VAL A 101 9.82 9.79 -2.40
CA VAL A 101 9.28 10.54 -1.24
C VAL A 101 7.97 9.97 -0.69
N GLY A 102 7.37 8.98 -1.35
CA GLY A 102 6.16 8.29 -0.92
C GLY A 102 6.47 6.82 -0.62
N GLU A 103 6.34 5.96 -1.64
CA GLU A 103 6.59 4.51 -1.56
C GLU A 103 8.03 4.15 -1.11
N GLY A 104 9.02 5.00 -1.40
CA GLY A 104 10.38 4.83 -0.87
C GLY A 104 10.44 4.97 0.66
N ARG A 105 9.76 5.98 1.23
CA ARG A 105 9.63 6.18 2.68
C ARG A 105 8.80 5.08 3.33
N LEU A 106 7.75 4.59 2.67
CA LEU A 106 6.99 3.43 3.13
C LEU A 106 7.89 2.21 3.28
N ALA A 107 8.69 1.88 2.26
CA ALA A 107 9.59 0.74 2.31
C ALA A 107 10.64 0.86 3.42
N ALA A 108 11.12 2.07 3.74
CA ALA A 108 12.00 2.28 4.88
C ALA A 108 11.27 2.04 6.21
N PHE A 109 10.08 2.61 6.38
CA PHE A 109 9.26 2.42 7.57
C PHE A 109 8.92 0.95 7.84
N LEU A 110 8.61 0.16 6.80
CA LEU A 110 8.33 -1.27 6.96
C LEU A 110 9.57 -2.05 7.43
N ARG A 111 10.78 -1.68 6.97
CA ARG A 111 12.03 -2.28 7.48
C ARG A 111 12.27 -1.91 8.94
N ASP A 112 12.02 -0.65 9.32
CA ASP A 112 12.15 -0.20 10.71
C ASP A 112 11.14 -0.91 11.63
N CYS A 113 9.99 -1.32 11.10
CA CYS A 113 9.02 -2.17 11.79
C CYS A 113 9.43 -3.66 11.84
N GLY A 114 10.61 -4.04 11.36
CA GLY A 114 11.09 -5.43 11.36
C GLY A 114 10.48 -6.32 10.28
N CYS A 115 9.86 -5.73 9.25
CA CYS A 115 9.31 -6.51 8.15
C CYS A 115 10.38 -6.89 7.11
N THR A 116 10.30 -8.13 6.64
CA THR A 116 11.13 -8.66 5.55
C THR A 116 10.38 -8.53 4.22
N GLU A 117 11.08 -8.04 3.20
CA GLU A 117 10.55 -7.89 1.84
C GLU A 117 10.69 -9.18 1.03
N THR A 118 9.65 -9.55 0.28
CA THR A 118 9.70 -10.53 -0.81
C THR A 118 9.25 -9.86 -2.10
N ILE A 119 10.10 -9.89 -3.12
CA ILE A 119 9.88 -9.19 -4.40
C ILE A 119 9.20 -10.14 -5.39
N HIS A 120 8.12 -9.68 -6.00
CA HIS A 120 7.38 -10.40 -7.04
C HIS A 120 7.42 -9.63 -8.36
N GLN A 121 6.93 -10.25 -9.44
CA GLN A 121 6.74 -9.53 -10.69
C GLN A 121 5.61 -8.49 -10.52
N GLY A 122 5.98 -7.21 -10.51
CA GLY A 122 5.04 -6.07 -10.48
C GLY A 122 4.74 -5.48 -9.10
N TYR A 123 5.04 -6.18 -8.00
CA TYR A 123 4.80 -5.69 -6.63
C TYR A 123 5.76 -6.32 -5.62
N SER A 124 5.65 -5.93 -4.34
CA SER A 124 6.38 -6.58 -3.25
C SER A 124 5.46 -6.89 -2.10
N THR A 125 5.74 -7.98 -1.39
CA THR A 125 5.07 -8.34 -0.14
C THR A 125 6.00 -8.16 1.04
N TRP A 126 5.45 -7.79 2.18
CA TRP A 126 6.18 -7.65 3.43
C TRP A 126 5.50 -8.41 4.54
N LYS A 127 6.30 -8.97 5.43
CA LYS A 127 5.81 -9.67 6.62
C LYS A 127 6.75 -9.44 7.79
N ASN A 128 6.20 -9.20 8.98
CA ASN A 128 7.00 -9.13 10.20
C ASN A 128 7.61 -10.51 10.48
N GLY A 129 8.93 -10.57 10.67
CA GLY A 129 9.65 -11.81 10.98
C GLY A 129 9.48 -12.30 12.43
N SER A 130 8.78 -11.52 13.26
CA SER A 130 8.51 -11.82 14.66
C SER A 130 7.22 -12.66 14.77
N SER A 131 7.33 -13.97 14.58
CA SER A 131 6.27 -14.94 14.87
C SER A 131 6.73 -15.95 15.91
#